data_AF-A0A8E6B8P6-F1
#
_entry.id   AF-A0A8E6B8P6-F1
#
_cell.length_a   1.000
_cell.length_b   1.000
_cell.length_c   1.000
_cell.angle_alpha   90.00
_cell.angle_beta   90.00
_cell.angle_gamma   90.00
#
_symmetry.space_group_name_H-M   'P 1'
#
loop_
_entity.id
_entity.type
_entity.pdbx_description
1 polymer ?
#
loop_
_entity_poly.entity_id
_entity_poly.type
_entity_poly.pdbx_seq_one_letter_code
_entity_poly.pdbx_strand_id
1 'polypeptide(L)'
;MLYGVHKDAETLQKILDPAVFSGLVLSDNAAVYAQFSNSQKCWSHLIRKGIKLTLQDPTNAAYRHFTDELRAIYKEACEVQSDRRLNAQQKKKAVAALEARVVALCQPICEAELSKTTGLEDAYRLLNEEVMRLVLAEQLFEFVTASPVQQPNGEMKSIGGTNNEAERTLRFPAEARKTGRTNKTPIGARRQTVLKSVLESLRLYLSKYTLQKTIEEINRWAQVGQSCFAQLLEKLKIPKAESPLLDQLFPKETQPLGIV
;
A
#
# COMPACT_ATOMS: atom_id res chain seq x y z
N MET A 1 10.58 4.19 -4.39
CA MET A 1 11.22 3.87 -3.09
C MET A 1 12.25 4.94 -2.80
N LEU A 2 12.15 5.60 -1.64
CA LEU A 2 13.13 6.62 -1.22
C LEU A 2 14.06 6.04 -0.15
N TYR A 3 15.36 6.12 -0.38
CA TYR A 3 16.41 5.66 0.53
C TYR A 3 17.05 6.87 1.20
N GLY A 4 17.29 6.79 2.51
CA GLY A 4 17.95 7.87 3.26
C GLY A 4 17.09 9.12 3.46
N VAL A 5 15.77 9.02 3.23
CA VAL A 5 14.78 10.08 3.52
C VAL A 5 13.88 9.60 4.65
N HIS A 6 13.42 10.52 5.49
CA HIS A 6 12.43 10.23 6.52
C HIS A 6 11.12 9.73 5.90
N LYS A 7 10.35 8.95 6.66
CA LYS A 7 9.07 8.37 6.23
C LYS A 7 7.93 8.93 7.07
N ASP A 8 7.86 10.25 7.09
CA ASP A 8 6.89 11.03 7.86
C ASP A 8 5.84 11.66 6.93
N ALA A 9 4.87 12.33 7.56
CA ALA A 9 3.79 13.01 6.85
C ALA A 9 4.29 14.14 5.95
N GLU A 10 5.33 14.88 6.35
CA GLU A 10 5.90 15.96 5.53
C GLU A 10 6.50 15.41 4.23
N THR A 11 7.27 14.33 4.33
CA THR A 11 7.83 13.66 3.15
C THR A 11 6.72 13.11 2.26
N LEU A 12 5.70 12.49 2.86
CA LEU A 12 4.56 11.95 2.12
C LEU A 12 3.83 13.06 1.35
N GLN A 13 3.53 14.19 1.99
CA GLN A 13 2.83 15.32 1.38
C GLN A 13 3.57 15.84 0.12
N LYS A 14 4.91 15.91 0.17
CA LYS A 14 5.71 16.33 -0.99
C LYS A 14 5.66 15.34 -2.16
N ILE A 15 5.45 14.06 -1.90
CA ILE A 15 5.44 13.00 -2.93
C ILE A 15 4.04 12.75 -3.48
N LEU A 16 3.06 12.73 -2.58
CA LEU A 16 1.67 12.42 -2.85
C LEU A 16 0.82 13.17 -1.83
N ASP A 17 0.46 14.40 -2.18
CA ASP A 17 -0.33 15.27 -1.31
C ASP A 17 -1.73 14.68 -1.08
N PRO A 18 -2.08 14.33 0.18
CA PRO A 18 -3.39 13.78 0.51
C PRO A 18 -4.56 14.71 0.16
N ALA A 19 -4.33 16.03 0.14
CA ALA A 19 -5.37 17.01 -0.14
C ALA A 19 -5.84 17.01 -1.60
N VAL A 20 -4.97 16.59 -2.53
CA VAL A 20 -5.27 16.61 -3.97
C VAL A 20 -5.38 15.21 -4.58
N PHE A 21 -4.92 14.18 -3.86
CA PHE A 21 -5.00 12.80 -4.34
C PHE A 21 -6.43 12.27 -4.24
N SER A 22 -7.04 12.01 -5.39
CA SER A 22 -8.40 11.45 -5.49
C SER A 22 -8.46 9.93 -5.62
N GLY A 23 -7.30 9.27 -5.74
CA GLY A 23 -7.22 7.81 -5.86
C GLY A 23 -7.40 7.09 -4.52
N LEU A 24 -7.39 5.76 -4.59
CA LEU A 24 -7.50 4.88 -3.41
C LEU A 24 -6.12 4.54 -2.84
N VAL A 25 -5.89 4.83 -1.56
CA VAL A 25 -4.68 4.41 -0.84
C VAL A 25 -4.89 3.07 -0.14
N LEU A 26 -4.13 2.05 -0.55
CA LEU A 26 -4.13 0.74 0.09
C LEU A 26 -2.92 0.59 1.03
N SER A 27 -3.17 0.55 2.34
CA SER A 27 -2.09 0.56 3.35
C SER A 27 -2.30 -0.41 4.50
N ASP A 28 -1.29 -0.57 5.34
CA ASP A 28 -1.35 -1.30 6.60
C ASP A 28 -1.97 -0.48 7.75
N ASN A 29 -2.59 0.68 7.47
CA ASN A 29 -3.16 1.63 8.43
C ASN A 29 -2.11 2.34 9.31
N ALA A 30 -0.92 2.63 8.77
CA ALA A 30 0.00 3.55 9.42
C ALA A 30 -0.59 4.96 9.52
N ALA A 31 -0.37 5.65 10.65
CA ALA A 31 -0.98 6.96 10.93
C ALA A 31 -0.67 8.03 9.88
N VAL A 32 0.50 7.96 9.23
CA VAL A 32 0.89 8.88 8.15
C VAL A 32 -0.07 8.87 6.96
N TYR A 33 -0.83 7.79 6.76
CA TYR A 33 -1.81 7.67 5.67
C TYR A 33 -3.22 8.11 6.07
N ALA A 34 -3.46 8.51 7.32
CA ALA A 34 -4.80 8.84 7.81
C ALA A 34 -5.43 10.08 7.15
N GLN A 35 -4.63 10.91 6.48
CA GLN A 35 -5.08 12.15 5.83
C GLN A 35 -5.68 11.93 4.43
N PHE A 36 -5.58 10.72 3.86
CA PHE A 36 -6.19 10.44 2.56
C PHE A 36 -7.70 10.24 2.69
N SER A 37 -8.44 10.88 1.80
CA SER A 37 -9.90 10.81 1.73
C SER A 37 -10.42 9.41 1.39
N ASN A 38 -9.75 8.70 0.48
CA ASN A 38 -10.12 7.34 0.07
C ASN A 38 -9.01 6.36 0.47
N SER A 39 -9.34 5.43 1.35
CA SER A 39 -8.36 4.53 1.96
C SER A 39 -8.94 3.15 2.16
N GLN A 40 -8.14 2.14 1.82
CA GLN A 40 -8.43 0.76 2.14
C GLN A 40 -7.33 0.14 3.03
N LYS A 41 -7.77 -0.58 4.06
CA LYS A 41 -6.92 -1.50 4.82
C LYS A 41 -6.52 -2.71 3.98
N CYS A 42 -5.24 -3.04 4.05
CA CYS A 42 -4.72 -4.30 3.54
C CYS A 42 -5.25 -5.48 4.36
N TRP A 43 -6.08 -6.33 3.73
CA TRP A 43 -6.63 -7.54 4.32
C TRP A 43 -5.55 -8.50 4.82
N SER A 44 -4.44 -8.65 4.10
CA SER A 44 -3.34 -9.51 4.53
C SER A 44 -2.75 -9.08 5.88
N HIS A 45 -2.67 -7.78 6.15
CA HIS A 45 -2.19 -7.28 7.44
C HIS A 45 -3.20 -7.52 8.55
N LEU A 46 -4.49 -7.33 8.25
CA LEU A 46 -5.58 -7.56 9.21
C LEU A 46 -5.68 -9.05 9.59
N ILE A 47 -5.75 -9.94 8.60
CA ILE A 47 -5.85 -11.40 8.80
C ILE A 47 -4.61 -11.93 9.54
N ARG A 48 -3.42 -11.40 9.26
CA ARG A 48 -2.19 -11.80 9.98
C ARG A 48 -2.26 -11.52 11.49
N LYS A 49 -3.00 -10.49 11.92
CA LYS A 49 -3.24 -10.23 13.36
C LYS A 49 -4.09 -11.34 13.98
N GLY A 50 -5.16 -11.77 13.30
CA GLY A 50 -5.98 -12.91 13.72
C GLY A 50 -5.17 -14.22 13.77
N ILE A 51 -4.43 -14.53 12.71
CA ILE A 51 -3.55 -15.71 12.66
C ILE A 51 -2.57 -15.70 13.85
N LYS A 52 -1.98 -14.56 14.18
CA LYS A 52 -1.08 -14.44 15.33
C LYS A 52 -1.77 -14.86 16.64
N LEU A 53 -3.01 -14.44 16.88
CA LEU A 53 -3.77 -14.89 18.06
C LEU A 53 -3.93 -16.41 18.07
N THR A 54 -4.30 -17.02 16.93
CA THR A 54 -4.47 -18.48 16.83
C THR A 54 -3.16 -19.27 17.00
N LEU A 55 -2.01 -18.66 16.73
CA LEU A 55 -0.71 -19.28 16.95
C LEU A 55 -0.26 -19.15 18.41
N GLN A 56 -0.64 -18.06 19.08
CA GLN A 56 -0.29 -17.81 20.48
C GLN A 56 -1.20 -18.53 21.48
N ASP A 57 -2.46 -18.76 21.11
CA ASP A 57 -3.38 -19.66 21.82
C ASP A 57 -4.18 -20.52 20.81
N PRO A 58 -3.63 -21.69 20.43
CA PRO A 58 -4.26 -22.58 19.45
C PRO A 58 -5.57 -23.22 19.90
N THR A 59 -5.83 -23.25 21.21
CA THR A 59 -6.98 -23.90 21.85
C THR A 59 -8.19 -22.98 21.98
N ASN A 60 -7.98 -21.67 21.86
CA ASN A 60 -9.05 -20.69 21.91
C ASN A 60 -9.92 -20.74 20.64
N ALA A 61 -11.11 -21.32 20.78
CA ALA A 61 -12.06 -21.48 19.69
C ALA A 61 -12.55 -20.12 19.13
N ALA A 62 -12.65 -19.09 19.96
CA ALA A 62 -13.10 -17.77 19.54
C ALA A 62 -12.07 -17.11 18.60
N TYR A 63 -10.78 -17.16 18.93
CA TYR A 63 -9.72 -16.60 18.08
C TYR A 63 -9.66 -17.31 16.72
N ARG A 64 -9.83 -18.64 16.72
CA ARG A 64 -9.88 -19.44 15.50
C ARG A 64 -11.08 -19.09 14.64
N HIS A 65 -12.28 -19.13 15.22
CA HIS A 65 -13.52 -18.79 14.52
C HIS A 65 -13.45 -17.38 13.91
N PHE A 66 -13.04 -16.39 14.70
CA PHE A 66 -12.88 -15.02 14.22
C PHE A 66 -11.92 -14.90 13.02
N THR A 67 -10.77 -15.56 13.11
CA THR A 67 -9.76 -15.52 12.05
C THR A 67 -10.23 -16.22 10.78
N ASP A 68 -10.88 -17.37 10.93
CA ASP A 68 -11.42 -18.15 9.81
C ASP A 68 -12.55 -17.39 9.11
N GLU A 69 -13.45 -16.75 9.86
CA GLU A 69 -14.53 -15.92 9.30
C GLU A 69 -13.98 -14.67 8.58
N LEU A 70 -13.01 -13.95 9.16
CA LEU A 70 -12.36 -12.83 8.46
C LEU A 70 -11.73 -13.27 7.13
N ARG A 71 -11.10 -14.45 7.11
CA ARG A 71 -10.51 -15.02 5.90
C ARG A 71 -11.59 -15.43 4.89
N ALA A 72 -12.70 -16.01 5.34
CA ALA A 72 -13.82 -16.38 4.50
C ALA A 72 -14.46 -15.15 3.84
N ILE A 73 -14.74 -14.11 4.63
CA ILE A 73 -15.27 -12.82 4.16
C ILE A 73 -14.34 -12.20 3.11
N TYR A 74 -13.03 -12.16 3.35
CA TYR A 74 -12.08 -11.66 2.38
C TYR A 74 -12.08 -12.46 1.07
N LYS A 75 -12.13 -13.79 1.16
CA LYS A 75 -12.15 -14.66 -0.01
C LYS A 75 -13.41 -14.40 -0.86
N GLU A 76 -14.56 -14.30 -0.22
CA GLU A 76 -15.81 -13.98 -0.88
C GLU A 76 -15.79 -12.59 -1.53
N ALA A 77 -15.20 -11.59 -0.86
CA ALA A 77 -15.00 -10.27 -1.45
C ALA A 77 -14.16 -10.32 -2.74
N CYS A 78 -13.10 -11.13 -2.77
CA CYS A 78 -12.31 -11.37 -3.97
C CYS A 78 -13.13 -12.07 -5.08
N GLU A 79 -13.96 -13.04 -4.72
CA GLU A 79 -14.83 -13.73 -5.66
C GLU A 79 -15.84 -12.73 -6.29
N VAL A 80 -16.52 -11.94 -5.47
CA VAL A 80 -17.45 -10.86 -5.91
C VAL A 80 -16.75 -9.86 -6.83
N GLN A 81 -15.53 -9.44 -6.50
CA GLN A 81 -14.76 -8.52 -7.34
C GLN A 81 -14.50 -9.13 -8.72
N SER A 82 -14.06 -10.38 -8.76
CA SER A 82 -13.67 -11.09 -9.98
C SER A 82 -14.86 -11.55 -10.83
N ASP A 83 -16.06 -11.64 -10.24
CA ASP A 83 -17.25 -12.08 -10.95
C ASP A 83 -17.70 -11.04 -11.98
N ARG A 84 -17.54 -11.42 -13.25
CA ARG A 84 -17.90 -10.59 -14.41
C ARG A 84 -19.41 -10.56 -14.69
N ARG A 85 -20.19 -11.41 -14.04
CA ARG A 85 -21.65 -11.45 -14.16
C ARG A 85 -22.32 -10.38 -13.31
N LEU A 86 -21.63 -9.88 -12.28
CA LEU A 86 -22.14 -8.85 -11.38
C LEU A 86 -21.87 -7.45 -11.93
N ASN A 87 -22.93 -6.65 -12.04
CA ASN A 87 -22.82 -5.22 -12.31
C ASN A 87 -22.45 -4.43 -11.04
N ALA A 88 -22.21 -3.13 -11.19
CA ALA A 88 -21.79 -2.26 -10.09
C ALA A 88 -22.78 -2.24 -8.92
N GLN A 89 -24.09 -2.24 -9.19
CA GLN A 89 -25.12 -2.23 -8.15
C GLN A 89 -25.17 -3.56 -7.38
N GLN A 90 -25.03 -4.68 -8.09
CA GLN A 90 -24.96 -6.00 -7.48
C GLN A 90 -23.70 -6.16 -6.61
N LYS A 91 -22.55 -5.65 -7.07
CA LYS A 91 -21.32 -5.62 -6.27
C LYS A 91 -21.48 -4.79 -5.01
N LYS A 92 -22.09 -3.60 -5.08
CA LYS A 92 -22.40 -2.77 -3.90
C LYS A 92 -23.30 -3.51 -2.90
N LYS A 93 -24.34 -4.21 -3.38
CA LYS A 93 -25.21 -5.01 -2.51
C LYS A 93 -24.45 -6.16 -1.84
N ALA A 94 -23.56 -6.83 -2.56
CA ALA A 94 -22.71 -7.88 -2.00
C ALA A 94 -21.74 -7.32 -0.94
N VAL A 95 -21.15 -6.14 -1.18
CA VAL A 95 -20.32 -5.45 -0.18
C VAL A 95 -21.10 -5.16 1.10
N ALA A 96 -22.30 -4.60 1.00
CA ALA A 96 -23.14 -4.34 2.17
C ALA A 96 -23.46 -5.61 2.98
N ALA A 97 -23.66 -6.75 2.30
CA ALA A 97 -23.85 -8.03 2.97
C ALA A 97 -22.57 -8.54 3.66
N LEU A 98 -21.40 -8.33 3.05
CA LEU A 98 -20.11 -8.66 3.65
C LEU A 98 -19.83 -7.77 4.87
N GLU A 99 -20.13 -6.48 4.81
CA GLU A 99 -20.02 -5.54 5.93
C GLU A 99 -20.93 -5.95 7.10
N ALA A 100 -22.19 -6.30 6.81
CA ALA A 100 -23.11 -6.81 7.83
C ALA A 100 -22.57 -8.07 8.53
N ARG A 101 -21.92 -8.98 7.79
CA ARG A 101 -21.26 -10.16 8.37
C ARG A 101 -20.08 -9.79 9.25
N VAL A 102 -19.28 -8.80 8.88
CA VAL A 102 -18.18 -8.31 9.74
C VAL A 102 -18.74 -7.70 11.03
N VAL A 103 -19.82 -6.90 10.94
CA VAL A 103 -20.48 -6.33 12.12
C VAL A 103 -20.98 -7.43 13.05
N ALA A 104 -21.69 -8.43 12.52
CA ALA A 104 -22.17 -9.57 13.30
C ALA A 104 -21.02 -10.37 13.95
N LEU A 105 -19.88 -10.50 13.26
CA LEU A 105 -18.70 -11.19 13.79
C LEU A 105 -18.09 -10.46 15.00
N CYS A 106 -18.09 -9.13 15.01
CA CYS A 106 -17.52 -8.32 16.08
C CYS A 106 -18.50 -7.98 17.21
N GLN A 107 -19.81 -8.07 16.95
CA GLN A 107 -20.88 -7.69 17.88
C GLN A 107 -20.72 -8.27 19.31
N PRO A 108 -20.40 -9.57 19.51
CA PRO A 108 -20.27 -10.12 20.86
C PRO A 108 -19.18 -9.45 21.72
N ILE A 109 -18.12 -8.94 21.09
CA ILE A 109 -17.02 -8.26 21.78
C ILE A 109 -17.33 -6.78 22.01
N CYS A 110 -18.10 -6.15 21.11
CA CYS A 110 -18.56 -4.78 21.29
C CYS A 110 -19.59 -4.64 22.43
N GLU A 111 -20.45 -5.65 22.60
CA GLU A 111 -21.50 -5.66 23.63
C GLU A 111 -20.97 -6.08 25.02
N ALA A 112 -19.83 -6.77 25.06
CA ALA A 112 -19.20 -7.12 26.31
C ALA A 112 -18.63 -5.86 26.96
N GLU A 113 -19.11 -5.52 28.17
CA GLU A 113 -18.50 -4.50 29.05
C GLU A 113 -17.14 -5.01 29.54
N LEU A 114 -16.16 -5.11 28.64
CA LEU A 114 -14.84 -5.63 28.94
C LEU A 114 -14.09 -4.61 29.79
N SER A 115 -13.85 -4.96 31.05
CA SER A 115 -12.81 -4.32 31.87
C SER A 115 -11.48 -4.32 31.10
N LYS A 116 -10.58 -3.37 31.38
CA LYS A 116 -9.23 -3.37 30.76
C LYS A 116 -8.56 -4.72 30.94
N THR A 117 -8.51 -5.52 29.87
CA THR A 117 -7.82 -6.82 29.85
C THR A 117 -6.34 -6.60 29.51
N THR A 118 -5.54 -7.66 29.60
CA THR A 118 -4.13 -7.64 29.19
C THR A 118 -3.82 -8.86 28.35
N GLY A 119 -2.69 -8.85 27.64
CA GLY A 119 -2.24 -10.01 26.87
C GLY A 119 -3.08 -10.29 25.62
N LEU A 120 -3.37 -11.56 25.35
CA LEU A 120 -4.04 -11.99 24.11
C LEU A 120 -5.50 -11.55 24.05
N GLU A 121 -6.19 -11.49 25.18
CA GLU A 121 -7.57 -11.03 25.25
C GLU A 121 -7.70 -9.55 24.88
N ASP A 122 -6.77 -8.72 25.35
CA ASP A 122 -6.70 -7.31 24.97
C ASP A 122 -6.35 -7.14 23.48
N ALA A 123 -5.39 -7.93 22.98
CA ALA A 123 -5.05 -7.94 21.56
C ALA A 123 -6.23 -8.37 20.67
N TYR A 124 -7.05 -9.30 21.14
CA TYR A 124 -8.28 -9.72 20.46
C TYR A 124 -9.35 -8.63 20.48
N ARG A 125 -9.57 -7.98 21.63
CA ARG A 125 -10.48 -6.83 21.77
C ARG A 125 -10.08 -5.68 20.84
N LEU A 126 -8.80 -5.28 20.86
CA LEU A 126 -8.26 -4.22 20.00
C LEU A 126 -8.38 -4.57 18.50
N LEU A 127 -8.24 -5.84 18.13
CA LEU A 127 -8.44 -6.27 16.75
C LEU A 127 -9.91 -6.16 16.33
N ASN A 128 -10.86 -6.52 17.20
CA ASN A 128 -12.29 -6.33 16.94
C ASN A 128 -12.63 -4.84 16.79
N GLU A 129 -12.11 -3.98 17.66
CA GLU A 129 -12.28 -2.53 17.57
C GLU A 129 -11.69 -1.96 16.27
N GLU A 130 -10.49 -2.42 15.88
CA GLU A 130 -9.89 -2.02 14.61
C GLU A 130 -10.75 -2.44 13.42
N VAL A 131 -11.22 -3.69 13.39
CA VAL A 131 -12.09 -4.21 12.32
C VAL A 131 -13.39 -3.41 12.23
N MET A 132 -14.05 -3.18 13.36
CA MET A 132 -15.29 -2.39 13.41
C MET A 132 -15.08 -0.96 12.95
N ARG A 133 -14.02 -0.29 13.43
CA ARG A 133 -13.67 1.06 12.97
C ARG A 133 -13.44 1.09 11.46
N LEU A 134 -12.81 0.07 10.89
CA LEU A 134 -12.54 -0.01 9.45
C LEU A 134 -13.82 -0.23 8.64
N VAL A 135 -14.78 -1.02 9.13
CA VAL A 135 -16.11 -1.14 8.50
C VAL A 135 -16.83 0.20 8.51
N LEU A 136 -16.89 0.87 9.67
CA LEU A 136 -17.60 2.14 9.83
C LEU A 136 -16.98 3.27 9.00
N ALA A 137 -15.68 3.20 8.73
CA ALA A 137 -14.98 4.14 7.86
C ALA A 137 -14.99 3.73 6.38
N GLU A 138 -15.69 2.66 6.00
CA GLU A 138 -15.78 2.11 4.63
C GLU A 138 -14.42 1.65 4.05
N GLN A 139 -13.46 1.28 4.90
CA GLN A 139 -12.06 1.03 4.52
C GLN A 139 -11.73 -0.46 4.30
N LEU A 140 -12.71 -1.37 4.20
CA LEU A 140 -12.46 -2.80 4.01
C LEU A 140 -12.70 -3.30 2.58
N PHE A 141 -13.71 -2.78 1.89
CA PHE A 141 -14.22 -3.38 0.65
C PHE A 141 -14.19 -2.47 -0.57
N GLU A 142 -13.63 -1.26 -0.46
CA GLU A 142 -13.55 -0.29 -1.56
C GLU A 142 -12.98 -0.90 -2.86
N PHE A 143 -12.00 -1.81 -2.74
CA PHE A 143 -11.41 -2.55 -3.86
C PHE A 143 -12.40 -3.39 -4.69
N VAL A 144 -13.51 -3.85 -4.10
CA VAL A 144 -14.52 -4.69 -4.77
C VAL A 144 -15.27 -3.88 -5.82
N THR A 145 -15.57 -2.62 -5.51
CA THR A 145 -16.35 -1.72 -6.34
C THR A 145 -15.51 -0.73 -7.14
N ALA A 146 -14.22 -0.60 -6.80
CA ALA A 146 -13.33 0.31 -7.49
C ALA A 146 -13.14 -0.09 -8.96
N SER A 147 -13.23 0.90 -9.85
CA SER A 147 -13.00 0.72 -11.28
C SER A 147 -11.58 0.24 -11.55
N PRO A 148 -11.36 -0.68 -12.50
CA PRO A 148 -10.02 -1.03 -12.95
C PRO A 148 -9.28 0.20 -13.46
N VAL A 149 -8.00 0.30 -13.12
CA VAL A 149 -7.13 1.42 -13.51
C VAL A 149 -6.33 1.02 -14.74
N GLN A 150 -6.31 1.87 -15.76
CA GLN A 150 -5.42 1.68 -16.90
C GLN A 150 -3.99 2.02 -16.51
N GLN A 151 -3.07 1.07 -16.70
CA GLN A 151 -1.65 1.26 -16.49
C GLN A 151 -0.99 1.94 -17.71
N PRO A 152 0.22 2.53 -17.56
CA PRO A 152 0.93 3.18 -18.67
C PRO A 152 1.18 2.27 -19.88
N ASN A 153 1.35 0.97 -19.67
CA ASN A 153 1.48 -0.04 -20.72
C ASN A 153 0.13 -0.38 -21.42
N GLY A 154 -0.98 0.24 -21.03
CA GLY A 154 -2.33 0.04 -21.57
C GLY A 154 -3.15 -1.07 -20.89
N GLU A 155 -2.56 -1.84 -19.97
CA GLU A 155 -3.24 -2.92 -19.26
C GLU A 155 -4.27 -2.38 -18.25
N MET A 156 -5.46 -2.97 -18.20
CA MET A 156 -6.45 -2.66 -17.17
C MET A 156 -6.19 -3.52 -15.93
N LYS A 157 -5.91 -2.89 -14.80
CA LYS A 157 -5.63 -3.57 -13.54
C LYS A 157 -6.71 -3.30 -12.50
N SER A 158 -7.36 -4.35 -12.03
CA SER A 158 -8.24 -4.27 -10.86
C SER A 158 -7.43 -3.98 -9.59
N ILE A 159 -7.99 -3.18 -8.69
CA ILE A 159 -7.35 -2.86 -7.41
C ILE A 159 -7.48 -4.05 -6.48
N GLY A 160 -6.38 -4.61 -5.97
CA GLY A 160 -6.44 -5.73 -5.04
C GLY A 160 -6.75 -5.28 -3.61
N GLY A 161 -7.34 -6.16 -2.78
CA GLY A 161 -7.55 -5.90 -1.35
C GLY A 161 -6.28 -6.03 -0.49
N THR A 162 -5.09 -6.18 -1.09
CA THR A 162 -3.82 -6.35 -0.37
C THR A 162 -2.68 -5.55 -0.99
N ASN A 163 -1.82 -4.99 -0.14
CA ASN A 163 -0.60 -4.28 -0.57
C ASN A 163 0.58 -5.24 -0.84
N ASN A 164 0.34 -6.55 -1.00
CA ASN A 164 1.37 -7.58 -1.09
C ASN A 164 2.38 -7.35 -2.22
N GLU A 165 1.95 -6.77 -3.35
CA GLU A 165 2.85 -6.40 -4.44
C GLU A 165 3.87 -5.34 -4.00
N ALA A 166 3.41 -4.28 -3.33
CA ALA A 166 4.28 -3.26 -2.77
C ALA A 166 5.22 -3.85 -1.71
N GLU A 167 4.70 -4.69 -0.80
CA GLU A 167 5.52 -5.37 0.22
C GLU A 167 6.63 -6.25 -0.38
N ARG A 168 6.35 -6.95 -1.49
CA ARG A 168 7.37 -7.76 -2.19
C ARG A 168 8.51 -6.88 -2.70
N THR A 169 8.19 -5.72 -3.27
CA THR A 169 9.19 -4.75 -3.74
C THR A 169 10.00 -4.16 -2.56
N LEU A 170 9.41 -4.04 -1.38
CA LEU A 170 10.06 -3.52 -0.17
C LEU A 170 10.90 -4.56 0.61
N ARG A 171 10.71 -5.87 0.36
CA ARG A 171 11.38 -6.95 1.12
C ARG A 171 12.90 -6.86 1.08
N PHE A 172 13.51 -6.84 -0.11
CA PHE A 172 14.97 -6.76 -0.24
C PHE A 172 15.57 -5.51 0.43
N PRO A 173 15.02 -4.30 0.24
CA PRO A 173 15.43 -3.12 1.01
C PRO A 173 15.29 -3.29 2.52
N ALA A 174 14.23 -3.97 3.00
CA ALA A 174 14.03 -4.23 4.42
C ALA A 174 15.10 -5.19 4.97
N GLU A 175 15.45 -6.25 4.23
CA GLU A 175 16.52 -7.18 4.58
C GLU A 175 17.89 -6.50 4.59
N ALA A 176 18.20 -5.70 3.56
CA ALA A 176 19.45 -4.94 3.50
C ALA A 176 19.64 -4.01 4.71
N ARG A 177 18.55 -3.42 5.22
CA ARG A 177 18.57 -2.64 6.47
C ARG A 177 18.92 -3.50 7.69
N LYS A 178 18.33 -4.67 7.82
CA LYS A 178 18.61 -5.60 8.95
C LYS A 178 20.07 -6.07 8.97
N THR A 179 20.70 -6.18 7.81
CA THR A 179 22.09 -6.66 7.69
C THR A 179 23.11 -5.52 7.54
N GLY A 180 22.74 -4.26 7.80
CA GLY A 180 23.65 -3.12 7.70
C GLY A 180 24.14 -2.75 6.29
N ARG A 181 23.55 -3.34 5.23
CA ARG A 181 23.89 -3.15 3.80
C ARG A 181 23.22 -1.91 3.20
N THR A 182 23.11 -0.85 4.00
CA THR A 182 22.51 0.44 3.61
C THR A 182 23.58 1.41 3.13
N ASN A 183 23.18 2.39 2.31
CA ASN A 183 24.07 3.51 1.99
C ASN A 183 24.47 4.24 3.28
N LYS A 184 25.74 4.64 3.34
CA LYS A 184 26.30 5.40 4.46
C LYS A 184 26.37 6.90 4.19
N THR A 185 26.11 7.32 2.96
CA THR A 185 26.16 8.73 2.54
C THR A 185 24.83 9.16 1.91
N PRO A 186 24.43 10.44 2.06
CA PRO A 186 23.25 11.00 1.37
C PRO A 186 23.33 10.84 -0.15
N ILE A 187 24.53 11.04 -0.73
CA ILE A 187 24.78 10.88 -2.18
C ILE A 187 24.50 9.44 -2.63
N GLY A 188 24.99 8.45 -1.89
CA GLY A 188 24.73 7.04 -2.18
C GLY A 188 23.23 6.71 -2.10
N ALA A 189 22.56 7.23 -1.07
CA ALA A 189 21.12 7.07 -0.88
C ALA A 189 20.29 7.70 -2.01
N ARG A 190 20.69 8.90 -2.47
CA ARG A 190 20.07 9.57 -3.62
C ARG A 190 20.28 8.77 -4.90
N ARG A 191 21.50 8.32 -5.18
CA ARG A 191 21.81 7.50 -6.37
C ARG A 191 20.98 6.22 -6.39
N GLN A 192 20.92 5.49 -5.27
CA GLN A 192 20.11 4.28 -5.19
C GLN A 192 18.61 4.57 -5.37
N THR A 193 18.12 5.68 -4.81
CA THR A 193 16.74 6.14 -4.97
C THR A 193 16.38 6.37 -6.43
N VAL A 194 17.23 7.07 -7.18
CA VAL A 194 17.03 7.31 -8.61
C VAL A 194 16.98 5.98 -9.36
N LEU A 195 18.01 5.14 -9.22
CA LEU A 195 18.10 3.87 -9.94
C LEU A 195 16.89 2.96 -9.66
N LYS A 196 16.55 2.79 -8.38
CA LYS A 196 15.41 1.94 -8.00
C LYS A 196 14.08 2.53 -8.45
N SER A 197 13.88 3.83 -8.34
CA SER A 197 12.61 4.43 -8.75
C SER A 197 12.41 4.37 -10.27
N VAL A 198 13.47 4.53 -11.06
CA VAL A 198 13.42 4.34 -12.52
C VAL A 198 13.09 2.89 -12.87
N LEU A 199 13.84 1.92 -12.33
CA LEU A 199 13.66 0.50 -12.65
C LEU A 199 12.28 -0.03 -12.22
N GLU A 200 11.84 0.29 -10.99
CA GLU A 200 10.50 -0.12 -10.53
C GLU A 200 9.39 0.55 -11.33
N SER A 201 9.57 1.81 -11.75
CA SER A 201 8.59 2.48 -12.61
C SER A 201 8.52 1.83 -13.99
N LEU A 202 9.66 1.51 -14.61
CA LEU A 202 9.70 0.85 -15.94
C LEU A 202 8.92 -0.45 -15.99
N ARG A 203 8.78 -1.15 -14.86
CA ARG A 203 7.95 -2.36 -14.76
C ARG A 203 6.48 -2.14 -15.18
N LEU A 204 5.96 -0.92 -15.03
CA LEU A 204 4.59 -0.55 -15.40
C LEU A 204 4.45 -0.02 -16.84
N TYR A 205 5.57 0.29 -17.50
CA TYR A 205 5.60 0.88 -18.84
C TYR A 205 5.99 -0.15 -19.90
N LEU A 206 6.85 -1.10 -19.54
CA LEU A 206 7.29 -2.14 -20.45
C LEU A 206 6.22 -3.23 -20.54
N SER A 207 5.93 -3.69 -21.77
CA SER A 207 5.02 -4.81 -22.02
C SER A 207 5.51 -6.11 -21.38
N LYS A 208 6.83 -6.29 -21.27
CA LYS A 208 7.49 -7.34 -20.50
C LYS A 208 8.68 -6.77 -19.75
N TYR A 209 8.69 -6.92 -18.43
CA TYR A 209 9.80 -6.47 -17.59
C TYR A 209 10.95 -7.47 -17.63
N THR A 210 11.85 -7.31 -18.61
CA THR A 210 13.05 -8.14 -18.81
C THR A 210 14.28 -7.24 -18.95
N LEU A 211 15.47 -7.78 -18.65
CA LEU A 211 16.72 -7.03 -18.80
C LEU A 211 16.88 -6.46 -20.21
N GLN A 212 16.59 -7.26 -21.23
CA GLN A 212 16.66 -6.83 -22.63
C GLN A 212 15.73 -5.63 -22.89
N LYS A 213 14.44 -5.72 -22.51
CA LYS A 213 13.48 -4.63 -22.73
C LYS A 213 13.84 -3.37 -21.94
N THR A 214 14.40 -3.52 -20.74
CA THR A 214 14.91 -2.39 -19.95
C THR A 214 16.09 -1.71 -20.65
N ILE A 215 17.05 -2.47 -21.17
CA ILE A 215 18.20 -1.91 -21.91
C ILE A 215 17.74 -1.23 -23.20
N GLU A 216 16.82 -1.84 -23.95
CA GLU A 216 16.22 -1.25 -25.15
C GLU A 216 15.58 0.11 -24.85
N GLU A 217 14.79 0.22 -23.78
CA GLU A 217 14.15 1.48 -23.40
C GLU A 217 15.16 2.54 -22.91
N ILE A 218 16.20 2.14 -22.17
CA ILE A 218 17.26 3.07 -21.75
C ILE A 218 18.05 3.58 -22.96
N ASN A 219 18.38 2.72 -23.92
CA ASN A 219 19.07 3.10 -25.14
C ASN A 219 18.21 4.02 -26.01
N ARG A 220 16.91 3.71 -26.15
CA ARG A 220 15.94 4.58 -26.84
C ARG A 220 15.88 5.96 -26.18
N TRP A 221 15.77 6.00 -24.85
CA TRP A 221 15.80 7.26 -24.12
C TRP A 221 17.10 8.02 -24.38
N ALA A 222 18.26 7.38 -24.30
CA ALA A 222 19.55 8.02 -24.57
C ALA A 222 19.65 8.61 -25.99
N GLN A 223 19.08 7.94 -27.00
CA GLN A 223 19.08 8.40 -28.39
C GLN A 223 18.08 9.53 -28.65
N VAL A 224 16.86 9.41 -28.13
CA VAL A 224 15.76 10.37 -28.38
C VAL A 224 15.85 11.58 -27.46
N GLY A 225 16.53 11.47 -26.33
CA GLY A 225 16.59 12.51 -25.29
C GLY A 225 15.31 12.60 -24.44
N GLN A 226 14.33 11.72 -24.64
CA GLN A 226 13.04 11.74 -23.94
C GLN A 226 12.67 10.36 -23.37
N SER A 227 12.40 10.32 -22.07
CA SER A 227 11.95 9.11 -21.37
C SER A 227 10.46 8.84 -21.62
N CYS A 228 10.06 7.58 -21.48
CA CYS A 228 8.63 7.22 -21.46
C CYS A 228 7.85 7.94 -20.34
N PHE A 229 8.51 8.29 -19.23
CA PHE A 229 7.91 9.09 -18.16
C PHE A 229 7.57 10.52 -18.62
N ALA A 230 8.49 11.18 -19.33
CA ALA A 230 8.25 12.51 -19.87
C ALA A 230 7.11 12.52 -20.91
N GLN A 231 7.07 11.49 -21.76
CA GLN A 231 5.97 11.29 -22.70
C GLN A 231 4.62 11.11 -21.99
N LEU A 232 4.59 10.38 -20.86
CA LEU A 232 3.37 10.23 -20.08
C LEU A 232 2.94 11.56 -19.44
N LEU A 233 3.86 12.34 -18.88
CA LEU A 233 3.55 13.66 -18.32
C LEU A 233 2.91 14.56 -19.38
N GLU A 234 3.47 14.58 -20.59
CA GLU A 234 2.92 15.33 -21.73
C GLU A 234 1.52 14.82 -22.11
N LYS A 235 1.33 13.50 -22.22
CA LYS A 235 0.03 12.88 -22.52
C LYS A 235 -1.03 13.22 -21.47
N LEU A 236 -0.66 13.21 -20.19
CA LEU A 236 -1.55 13.51 -19.07
C LEU A 236 -1.68 15.03 -18.80
N LYS A 237 -0.96 15.87 -19.54
CA LYS A 237 -0.89 17.33 -19.33
C LYS A 237 -0.47 17.70 -17.90
N ILE A 238 0.38 16.88 -17.30
CA ILE A 238 0.95 17.15 -15.97
C ILE A 238 2.17 18.06 -16.17
N PRO A 239 2.20 19.25 -15.55
CA PRO A 239 3.31 20.17 -15.69
C PRO A 239 4.59 19.55 -15.10
N LYS A 240 5.74 19.86 -15.71
CA LYS A 240 7.03 19.54 -15.11
C LYS A 240 7.19 20.40 -13.86
N ALA A 241 7.62 19.77 -12.76
CA ALA A 241 7.93 20.51 -11.54
C ALA A 241 9.07 21.51 -11.80
N GLU A 242 8.97 22.70 -11.23
CA GLU A 242 9.98 23.77 -11.35
C GLU A 242 11.34 23.36 -10.74
N SER A 243 11.31 22.49 -9.73
CA SER A 243 12.49 21.89 -9.13
C SER A 243 12.32 20.38 -8.97
N PRO A 244 13.41 19.58 -9.10
CA PRO A 244 13.33 18.15 -8.90
C PRO A 244 12.92 17.82 -7.46
N LEU A 245 11.87 17.03 -7.30
CA LEU A 245 11.38 16.61 -5.98
C LEU A 245 12.49 16.05 -5.08
N LEU A 246 13.42 15.26 -5.64
CA LEU A 246 14.51 14.69 -4.86
C LEU A 246 15.45 15.75 -4.26
N ASP A 247 15.58 16.92 -4.88
CA ASP A 247 16.44 17.99 -4.36
C ASP A 247 15.78 18.73 -3.18
N GLN A 248 14.46 18.55 -3.00
CA GLN A 248 13.71 19.03 -1.84
C GLN A 248 13.70 18.00 -0.69
N LEU A 249 13.92 16.72 -1.00
CA LEU A 249 13.83 15.61 -0.05
C LEU A 249 15.17 15.17 0.53
N PHE A 250 16.25 15.34 -0.23
CA PHE A 250 17.60 15.04 0.26
C PHE A 250 18.23 16.30 0.85
N PRO A 251 19.00 16.17 1.94
CA PRO A 251 19.73 17.31 2.49
C PRO A 251 20.64 17.89 1.42
N LYS A 252 20.59 19.22 1.25
CA LYS A 252 21.54 19.96 0.43
C LYS A 252 22.92 19.80 1.07
N GLU A 253 23.97 19.64 0.26
CA GLU A 253 25.33 19.54 0.79
C GLU A 253 25.61 20.70 1.74
N THR A 254 25.78 20.42 3.03
CA THR A 254 26.51 21.33 3.90
C THR A 254 27.96 21.28 3.44
N GLN A 255 28.55 22.45 3.21
CA GLN A 255 29.98 22.63 2.94
C GLN A 255 30.81 21.68 3.84
N PRO A 256 31.90 21.10 3.33
CA PRO A 256 32.74 20.20 4.13
C PRO A 256 33.09 20.92 5.43
N LEU A 257 32.82 20.26 6.56
CA LEU A 257 33.33 20.66 7.86
C LEU A 257 34.83 20.93 7.68
N GLY A 258 35.19 22.21 7.79
CA GLY A 258 36.57 22.62 7.83
C GLY A 258 37.27 21.76 8.87
N ILE A 259 38.26 21.01 8.42
CA ILE A 259 39.19 20.32 9.30
C ILE A 259 39.84 21.43 10.13
N VAL A 260 39.53 21.47 11.43
CA VAL A 260 40.27 22.25 12.42
C VAL A 260 41.52 21.47 12.79
#